data_AF-A0A1U7LI43-F1
#
_entry.id   AF-A0A1U7LI43-F1
#
_cell.length_a   1.000
_cell.length_b   1.000
_cell.length_c   1.000
_cell.angle_alpha   90.00
_cell.angle_beta   90.00
_cell.angle_gamma   90.00
#
_symmetry.space_group_name_H-M   'P 1'
#
loop_
_entity.id
_entity.type
_entity.pdbx_description
1 polymer ?
#
loop_
_entity_poly.entity_id
_entity_poly.type
_entity_poly.pdbx_seq_one_letter_code
_entity_poly.pdbx_strand_id
1 'polypeptide(L)'
;MHYVKLREYKKASRTLQEIQEPDLWNRKVEFSIAKLCASIEDQPTDVLTQSLNILGIQSKFRESLKPTINEAIDSEAAVQLVMAENKWSKKAPYHGDLLRRLVRRVLSDIILGIEDMIDALTLHIGPPTRFYTALQLLNMADISESRRNLAMRTIWRRIFLADDWIKIVDTKNKSDDQVSKQTRQTALYEVISRGVADELFQSRTKLRPFFPGEALFLPTDEDTLRSRFRNSKEQEFIGLLGECDAENQLLRRYEEKARLSVWANGLVKDAESHLLHDGFALIDAEDIMDE
;
A
#
# COMPACT_ATOMS: atom_id res chain seq x y z
N MET A 1 -30.08 11.94 9.03
CA MET A 1 -30.44 13.32 9.47
C MET A 1 -31.65 13.40 10.40
N HIS A 2 -32.73 12.62 10.20
CA HIS A 2 -33.90 12.64 11.10
C HIS A 2 -33.54 12.33 12.57
N TYR A 3 -32.78 11.26 12.83
CA TYR A 3 -32.35 10.88 14.18
C TYR A 3 -31.46 11.92 14.87
N VAL A 4 -30.61 12.64 14.12
CA VAL A 4 -29.80 13.74 14.65
C VAL A 4 -30.68 14.88 15.14
N LYS A 5 -31.74 15.22 14.39
CA LYS A 5 -32.72 16.25 14.81
C LYS A 5 -33.50 15.83 16.06
N LEU A 6 -33.76 14.53 16.21
CA LEU A 6 -34.43 13.97 17.38
C LEU A 6 -33.49 13.72 18.58
N ARG A 7 -32.21 14.11 18.48
CA ARG A 7 -31.17 13.82 19.48
C ARG A 7 -30.98 12.33 19.78
N GLU A 8 -31.36 11.46 18.84
CA GLU A 8 -31.14 10.03 18.91
C GLU A 8 -29.78 9.67 18.28
N TYR A 9 -28.68 10.18 18.85
CA TYR A 9 -27.35 10.10 18.22
C TYR A 9 -26.85 8.67 18.10
N LYS A 10 -27.16 7.80 19.07
CA LYS A 10 -26.83 6.37 18.99
C LYS A 10 -27.48 5.68 17.79
N LYS A 11 -28.76 5.96 17.51
CA LYS A 11 -29.46 5.40 16.33
C LYS A 11 -28.91 6.02 15.04
N ALA A 12 -28.67 7.32 15.03
CA ALA A 12 -28.07 8.01 13.90
C ALA A 12 -26.71 7.40 13.50
N SER A 13 -25.83 7.15 14.48
CA SER A 13 -24.52 6.55 14.24
C SER A 13 -24.62 5.15 13.63
N ARG A 14 -25.50 4.29 14.16
CA ARG A 14 -25.71 2.94 13.62
C ARG A 14 -26.26 2.95 12.20
N THR A 15 -27.30 3.75 11.95
CA THR A 15 -27.89 3.85 10.61
C THR A 15 -26.86 4.33 9.59
N LEU A 16 -26.07 5.35 9.92
CA LEU A 16 -25.02 5.86 9.01
C LEU A 16 -23.92 4.83 8.73
N GLN A 17 -23.63 3.93 9.68
CA GLN A 17 -22.69 2.84 9.45
C GLN A 17 -23.24 1.79 8.47
N GLU A 18 -24.53 1.51 8.53
CA GLU A 18 -25.20 0.47 7.74
C GLU A 18 -25.48 0.88 6.29
N ILE A 19 -25.60 2.18 6.00
CA ILE A 19 -25.85 2.65 4.63
C ILE A 19 -24.69 2.21 3.72
N GLN A 20 -25.03 1.70 2.53
CA GLN A 20 -24.05 1.35 1.50
C GLN A 20 -23.99 2.47 0.47
N GLU A 21 -23.19 3.50 0.75
CA GLU A 21 -22.89 4.55 -0.25
C GLU A 21 -21.69 4.16 -1.13
N PRO A 22 -21.83 4.15 -2.46
CA PRO A 22 -20.73 3.83 -3.37
C PRO A 22 -19.78 5.01 -3.59
N ASP A 23 -20.25 6.24 -3.36
CA ASP A 23 -19.48 7.48 -3.55
C ASP A 23 -18.56 7.76 -2.34
N LEU A 24 -17.29 8.00 -2.64
CA LEU A 24 -16.23 8.22 -1.66
C LEU A 24 -16.50 9.44 -0.76
N TRP A 25 -16.96 10.55 -1.33
CA TRP A 25 -17.21 11.77 -0.56
C TRP A 25 -18.38 11.56 0.39
N ASN A 26 -19.50 11.02 -0.11
CA ASN A 26 -20.70 10.75 0.67
C ASN A 26 -20.35 9.84 1.85
N ARG A 27 -19.65 8.74 1.59
CA ARG A 27 -19.29 7.78 2.64
C ARG A 27 -18.38 8.38 3.71
N LYS A 28 -17.44 9.24 3.33
CA LYS A 28 -16.59 9.96 4.30
C LYS A 28 -17.42 10.88 5.19
N VAL A 29 -18.38 11.60 4.61
CA VAL A 29 -19.29 12.47 5.38
C VAL A 29 -20.14 11.66 6.33
N GLU A 30 -20.70 10.53 5.87
CA GLU A 30 -21.49 9.63 6.72
C GLU A 30 -20.70 9.12 7.92
N PHE A 31 -19.49 8.59 7.70
CA PHE A 31 -18.65 8.11 8.79
C PHE A 31 -18.16 9.23 9.71
N SER A 32 -17.94 10.43 9.19
CA SER A 32 -17.59 11.59 10.01
C SER A 32 -18.75 11.99 10.93
N ILE A 33 -19.97 12.05 10.39
CA ILE A 33 -21.18 12.32 11.19
C ILE A 33 -21.44 11.17 12.18
N ALA A 34 -21.27 9.93 11.77
CA ALA A 34 -21.42 8.76 12.63
C ALA A 34 -20.43 8.77 13.79
N LYS A 35 -19.18 9.18 13.54
CA LYS A 35 -18.13 9.35 14.55
C LYS A 35 -18.49 10.45 15.53
N LEU A 36 -18.92 11.62 15.05
CA LEU A 36 -19.37 12.70 15.93
C LEU A 36 -20.55 12.28 16.81
N CYS A 37 -21.54 11.58 16.24
CA CYS A 37 -22.69 11.07 17.00
C CYS A 37 -22.26 10.04 18.05
N ALA A 38 -21.30 9.17 17.72
CA ALA A 38 -20.75 8.19 18.66
C ALA A 38 -19.95 8.86 19.78
N SER A 39 -19.15 9.88 19.48
CA SER A 39 -18.39 10.65 20.48
C SER A 39 -19.28 11.40 21.47
N ILE A 40 -20.41 11.95 21.01
CA ILE A 40 -21.39 12.61 21.90
C ILE A 40 -21.99 11.61 22.91
N GLU A 41 -22.17 10.36 22.49
CA GLU A 41 -22.76 9.27 23.28
C GLU A 41 -21.69 8.41 24.01
N ASP A 42 -20.45 8.89 24.06
CA ASP A 42 -19.29 8.20 24.65
C ASP A 42 -19.16 6.74 24.16
N GLN A 43 -19.48 6.49 22.89
CA GLN A 43 -19.36 5.18 22.26
C GLN A 43 -17.96 5.00 21.65
N PRO A 44 -17.44 3.76 21.59
CA PRO A 44 -16.17 3.48 20.92
C PRO A 44 -16.19 3.97 19.46
N THR A 45 -15.14 4.70 19.06
CA THR A 45 -15.03 5.28 17.71
C THR A 45 -13.91 4.68 16.86
N ASP A 46 -13.23 3.64 17.35
CA ASP A 46 -12.04 3.07 16.71
C ASP A 46 -12.36 2.51 15.32
N VAL A 47 -13.45 1.73 15.19
CA VAL A 47 -13.90 1.16 13.91
C VAL A 47 -14.22 2.24 12.88
N LEU A 48 -14.88 3.33 13.33
CA LEU A 48 -15.20 4.47 12.48
C LEU A 48 -13.94 5.25 12.07
N THR A 49 -13.01 5.42 13.00
CA THR A 49 -11.72 6.07 12.75
C THR A 49 -10.90 5.28 11.75
N GLN A 50 -10.83 3.96 11.90
CA GLN A 50 -10.17 3.06 10.96
C GLN A 50 -10.83 3.11 9.58
N SER A 51 -12.16 3.10 9.52
CA SER A 51 -12.90 3.23 8.25
C SER A 51 -12.62 4.56 7.55
N LEU A 52 -12.60 5.67 8.31
CA LEU A 52 -12.22 6.99 7.78
C LEU A 52 -10.77 7.04 7.30
N ASN A 53 -9.85 6.37 7.99
CA ASN A 53 -8.44 6.27 7.59
C ASN A 53 -8.30 5.53 6.25
N ILE A 54 -9.02 4.43 6.05
CA ILE A 54 -9.04 3.69 4.78
C ILE A 54 -9.55 4.58 3.64
N LEU A 55 -10.67 5.27 3.83
CA LEU A 55 -11.22 6.20 2.82
C LEU A 55 -10.29 7.41 2.58
N GLY A 56 -9.58 7.86 3.63
CA GLY A 56 -8.56 8.89 3.56
C GLY A 56 -7.40 8.50 2.65
N ILE A 57 -6.96 7.24 2.71
CA ILE A 57 -5.91 6.70 1.83
C ILE A 57 -6.34 6.73 0.36
N GLN A 58 -7.56 6.28 0.04
CA GLN A 58 -8.08 6.38 -1.33
C GLN A 58 -8.18 7.84 -1.80
N SER A 59 -8.60 8.76 -0.92
CA SER A 59 -8.64 10.20 -1.23
C SER A 59 -7.25 10.73 -1.58
N LYS A 60 -6.22 10.39 -0.79
CA LYS A 60 -4.83 10.79 -1.04
C LYS A 60 -4.29 10.23 -2.35
N PHE A 61 -4.64 8.99 -2.68
CA PHE A 61 -4.27 8.40 -3.97
C PHE A 61 -4.93 9.13 -5.15
N ARG A 62 -6.23 9.43 -5.07
CA ARG A 62 -6.92 10.26 -6.07
C ARG A 62 -6.27 11.65 -6.19
N GLU A 63 -5.86 12.23 -5.07
CA GLU A 63 -5.15 13.51 -5.04
C GLU A 63 -3.79 13.45 -5.74
N SER A 64 -3.05 12.35 -5.60
CA SER A 64 -1.79 12.17 -6.34
C SER A 64 -1.99 12.07 -7.85
N LEU A 65 -3.19 11.70 -8.32
CA LEU A 65 -3.53 11.66 -9.74
C LEU A 65 -4.00 13.03 -10.28
N LYS A 66 -4.26 14.03 -9.41
CA LYS A 66 -4.77 15.36 -9.83
C LYS A 66 -3.94 16.05 -10.91
N PRO A 67 -2.59 16.05 -10.86
CA PRO A 67 -1.78 16.66 -11.93
C PRO A 67 -2.14 16.07 -13.30
N THR A 68 -2.17 14.74 -13.41
CA THR A 68 -2.52 14.02 -14.63
C THR A 68 -3.99 14.22 -15.04
N ILE A 69 -4.91 14.33 -14.07
CA ILE A 69 -6.34 14.60 -14.34
C ILE A 69 -6.53 16.00 -14.93
N ASN A 70 -5.82 17.00 -14.41
CA ASN A 70 -5.96 18.39 -14.85
C ASN A 70 -5.44 18.62 -16.27
N GLU A 71 -4.52 17.77 -16.74
CA GLU A 71 -4.02 17.78 -18.12
C GLU A 71 -4.96 17.05 -19.09
N ALA A 72 -5.88 16.23 -18.58
CA ALA A 72 -6.78 15.43 -19.38
C ALA A 72 -8.03 16.20 -19.82
N ILE A 73 -8.49 15.94 -21.04
CA ILE A 73 -9.72 16.53 -21.60
C ILE A 73 -10.97 15.88 -20.97
N ASP A 74 -10.90 14.58 -20.67
CA ASP A 74 -11.96 13.81 -20.04
C ASP A 74 -11.39 12.70 -19.13
N SER A 75 -12.29 11.96 -18.47
CA SER A 75 -11.90 10.90 -17.54
C SER A 75 -11.16 9.73 -18.21
N GLU A 76 -11.46 9.40 -19.47
CA GLU A 76 -10.79 8.29 -20.15
C GLU A 76 -9.40 8.71 -20.64
N ALA A 77 -9.24 9.96 -21.08
CA ALA A 77 -7.94 10.57 -21.34
C ALA A 77 -7.07 10.57 -20.07
N ALA A 78 -7.64 10.88 -18.90
CA ALA A 78 -6.92 10.80 -17.63
C ALA A 78 -6.44 9.38 -17.33
N VAL A 79 -7.30 8.37 -17.52
CA VAL A 79 -6.89 6.95 -17.39
C VAL A 79 -5.74 6.64 -18.35
N GLN A 80 -5.82 7.06 -19.61
CA GLN A 80 -4.79 6.78 -20.60
C GLN A 80 -3.44 7.42 -20.23
N LEU A 81 -3.44 8.66 -19.73
CA LEU A 81 -2.23 9.33 -19.27
C LEU A 81 -1.58 8.60 -18.09
N VAL A 82 -2.36 8.24 -17.06
CA VAL A 82 -1.86 7.45 -15.92
C VAL A 82 -1.27 6.10 -16.37
N MET A 83 -1.92 5.43 -17.32
CA MET A 83 -1.42 4.17 -17.86
C MET A 83 -0.17 4.36 -18.75
N ALA A 84 -0.05 5.49 -19.46
CA ALA A 84 1.10 5.80 -20.30
C ALA A 84 2.38 6.05 -19.50
N GLU A 85 2.25 6.70 -18.33
CA GLU A 85 3.33 6.86 -17.36
C GLU A 85 3.80 5.50 -16.81
N ASN A 86 2.86 4.56 -16.64
CA ASN A 86 3.14 3.24 -16.11
C ASN A 86 3.82 2.30 -17.12
N LYS A 87 5.13 2.42 -17.28
CA LYS A 87 5.93 1.56 -18.18
C LYS A 87 5.80 0.06 -17.86
N TRP A 88 5.51 -0.33 -16.62
CA TRP A 88 5.33 -1.73 -16.22
C TRP A 88 4.11 -2.36 -16.91
N SER A 89 3.04 -1.59 -17.11
CA SER A 89 1.81 -2.04 -17.75
C SER A 89 2.00 -2.59 -19.18
N LYS A 90 3.07 -2.17 -19.87
CA LYS A 90 3.41 -2.69 -21.21
C LYS A 90 4.02 -4.09 -21.18
N LYS A 91 4.71 -4.44 -20.09
CA LYS A 91 5.34 -5.76 -19.91
C LYS A 91 4.39 -6.77 -19.26
N ALA A 92 3.40 -6.26 -18.52
CA ALA A 92 2.42 -7.03 -17.77
C ALA A 92 1.00 -6.51 -18.12
N PRO A 93 0.46 -6.89 -19.31
CA PRO A 93 -0.84 -6.41 -19.78
C PRO A 93 -2.01 -6.69 -18.83
N TYR A 94 -2.07 -7.84 -18.14
CA TYR A 94 -3.18 -8.19 -17.25
C TYR A 94 -3.17 -7.37 -15.96
N HIS A 95 -1.99 -7.15 -15.37
CA HIS A 95 -1.80 -6.17 -14.30
C HIS A 95 -2.10 -4.75 -14.78
N GLY A 96 -1.70 -4.41 -16.02
CA GLY A 96 -2.03 -3.15 -16.65
C GLY A 96 -3.54 -2.92 -16.76
N ASP A 97 -4.28 -3.93 -17.20
CA ASP A 97 -5.74 -3.86 -17.30
C ASP A 97 -6.42 -3.83 -15.94
N LEU A 98 -5.90 -4.57 -14.94
CA LEU A 98 -6.34 -4.46 -13.56
C LEU A 98 -6.17 -3.03 -13.04
N LEU A 99 -4.96 -2.45 -13.16
CA LEU A 99 -4.72 -1.08 -12.74
C LEU A 99 -5.63 -0.09 -13.48
N ARG A 100 -5.80 -0.25 -14.80
CA ARG A 100 -6.70 0.60 -15.60
C ARG A 100 -8.12 0.62 -15.04
N ARG A 101 -8.68 -0.55 -14.69
CA ARG A 101 -10.02 -0.65 -14.09
C ARG A 101 -10.08 0.01 -12.72
N LEU A 102 -9.05 -0.18 -11.89
CA LEU A 102 -8.96 0.41 -10.56
C LEU A 102 -8.85 1.94 -10.61
N VAL A 103 -8.00 2.48 -11.49
CA VAL A 103 -7.87 3.93 -11.72
C VAL A 103 -9.18 4.51 -12.20
N ARG A 104 -9.86 3.86 -13.16
CA ARG A 104 -11.17 4.32 -13.64
C ARG A 104 -12.18 4.44 -12.49
N ARG A 105 -12.24 3.44 -11.60
CA ARG A 105 -13.10 3.47 -10.41
C ARG A 105 -12.74 4.61 -9.45
N VAL A 106 -11.45 4.83 -9.20
CA VAL A 106 -10.96 5.93 -8.34
C VAL A 106 -11.35 7.30 -8.92
N LEU A 107 -11.20 7.47 -10.24
CA LEU A 107 -11.56 8.72 -10.92
C LEU A 107 -13.07 8.96 -10.95
N SER A 108 -13.88 7.90 -10.91
CA SER A 108 -15.33 7.97 -10.76
C SER A 108 -15.79 8.04 -9.30
N ASP A 109 -14.89 8.30 -8.35
CA ASP A 109 -15.16 8.38 -6.90
C ASP A 109 -15.82 7.12 -6.31
N ILE A 110 -15.65 5.97 -6.98
CA ILE A 110 -16.13 4.67 -6.50
C ILE A 110 -15.18 4.14 -5.43
N ILE A 111 -15.72 3.77 -4.28
CA ILE A 111 -14.95 3.15 -3.20
C ILE A 111 -14.36 1.80 -3.65
N LEU A 112 -13.05 1.66 -3.45
CA LEU A 112 -12.35 0.40 -3.70
C LEU A 112 -12.38 -0.48 -2.45
N GLY A 113 -12.42 -1.80 -2.66
CA GLY A 113 -12.12 -2.74 -1.58
C GLY A 113 -10.66 -2.61 -1.14
N ILE A 114 -10.33 -3.06 0.06
CA ILE A 114 -8.96 -2.92 0.60
C ILE A 114 -7.93 -3.59 -0.30
N GLU A 115 -8.20 -4.80 -0.80
CA GLU A 115 -7.26 -5.48 -1.68
C GLU A 115 -7.16 -4.84 -3.07
N ASP A 116 -8.26 -4.30 -3.60
CA ASP A 116 -8.27 -3.50 -4.83
C ASP A 116 -7.42 -2.23 -4.67
N MET A 117 -7.49 -1.60 -3.50
CA MET A 117 -6.69 -0.42 -3.17
C MET A 117 -5.20 -0.78 -3.02
N ILE A 118 -4.88 -1.93 -2.42
CA ILE A 118 -3.52 -2.47 -2.35
C ILE A 118 -2.98 -2.71 -3.77
N ASP A 119 -3.77 -3.31 -4.66
CA ASP A 119 -3.38 -3.52 -6.05
C ASP A 119 -3.17 -2.19 -6.79
N ALA A 120 -4.05 -1.21 -6.59
CA ALA A 120 -3.91 0.13 -7.18
C ALA A 120 -2.59 0.81 -6.73
N LEU A 121 -2.30 0.81 -5.43
CA LEU A 121 -1.09 1.42 -4.86
C LEU A 121 0.19 0.72 -5.34
N THR A 122 0.19 -0.60 -5.37
CA THR A 122 1.40 -1.38 -5.68
C THR A 122 1.68 -1.48 -7.17
N LEU A 123 0.65 -1.41 -8.03
CA LEU A 123 0.80 -1.43 -9.48
C LEU A 123 1.05 -0.04 -10.08
N HIS A 124 0.55 1.02 -9.47
CA HIS A 124 0.78 2.39 -9.93
C HIS A 124 2.26 2.78 -9.78
N ILE A 125 2.76 3.63 -10.68
CA ILE A 125 4.07 4.27 -10.54
C ILE A 125 3.87 5.57 -9.77
N GLY A 126 4.53 5.70 -8.61
CA GLY A 126 4.44 6.90 -7.79
C GLY A 126 5.61 7.00 -6.82
N PRO A 127 5.48 7.73 -5.71
CA PRO A 127 6.49 7.73 -4.65
C PRO A 127 6.60 6.33 -4.00
N PRO A 128 7.75 5.96 -3.43
CA PRO A 128 7.90 4.65 -2.77
C PRO A 128 7.02 4.48 -1.52
N THR A 129 6.59 5.60 -0.90
CA THR A 129 5.64 5.64 0.23
C THR A 129 4.31 4.94 -0.04
N ARG A 130 3.94 4.71 -1.31
CA ARG A 130 2.74 3.96 -1.68
C ARG A 130 2.76 2.51 -1.18
N PHE A 131 3.93 1.88 -1.14
CA PHE A 131 4.08 0.51 -0.64
C PHE A 131 3.88 0.45 0.87
N TYR A 132 4.44 1.43 1.59
CA TYR A 132 4.20 1.60 3.02
C TYR A 132 2.71 1.80 3.32
N THR A 133 2.05 2.67 2.55
CA THR A 133 0.60 2.90 2.63
C THR A 133 -0.20 1.62 2.39
N ALA A 134 0.24 0.76 1.46
CA ALA A 134 -0.40 -0.54 1.20
C ALA A 134 -0.27 -1.50 2.40
N LEU A 135 0.87 -1.50 3.10
CA LEU A 135 1.04 -2.26 4.34
C LEU A 135 0.15 -1.73 5.47
N GLN A 136 0.02 -0.40 5.60
CA GLN A 136 -0.91 0.20 6.56
C GLN A 136 -2.36 -0.22 6.30
N LEU A 137 -2.80 -0.19 5.02
CA LEU A 137 -4.11 -0.72 4.62
C LEU A 137 -4.28 -2.18 5.01
N LEU A 138 -3.27 -3.02 4.77
CA LEU A 138 -3.32 -4.43 5.14
C LEU A 138 -3.42 -4.62 6.65
N ASN A 139 -2.70 -3.82 7.45
CA ASN A 139 -2.80 -3.86 8.91
C ASN A 139 -4.22 -3.56 9.40
N MET A 140 -4.90 -2.61 8.75
CA MET A 140 -6.30 -2.24 9.02
C MET A 140 -7.31 -3.18 8.35
N ALA A 141 -6.89 -4.18 7.58
CA ALA A 141 -7.83 -5.04 6.87
C ALA A 141 -8.40 -6.11 7.80
N ASP A 142 -9.73 -6.28 7.78
CA ASP A 142 -10.39 -7.47 8.35
C ASP A 142 -10.62 -8.52 7.25
N ILE A 143 -9.60 -9.33 7.01
CA ILE A 143 -9.57 -10.39 5.98
C ILE A 143 -8.97 -11.67 6.55
N SER A 144 -9.30 -12.80 5.92
CA SER A 144 -8.75 -14.11 6.27
C SER A 144 -7.22 -14.14 6.20
N GLU A 145 -6.61 -15.04 6.97
CA GLU A 145 -5.16 -15.19 6.99
C GLU A 145 -4.59 -15.54 5.61
N SER A 146 -5.27 -16.41 4.85
CA SER A 146 -4.88 -16.74 3.47
C SER A 146 -4.82 -15.51 2.56
N ARG A 147 -5.85 -14.66 2.61
CA ARG A 147 -5.91 -13.40 1.83
C ARG A 147 -4.85 -12.41 2.29
N ARG A 148 -4.62 -12.31 3.60
CA ARG A 148 -3.56 -11.49 4.17
C ARG A 148 -2.18 -11.92 3.70
N ASN A 149 -1.89 -13.22 3.72
CA ASN A 149 -0.61 -13.78 3.28
C ASN A 149 -0.39 -13.52 1.79
N LEU A 150 -1.40 -13.74 0.94
CA LEU A 150 -1.33 -13.40 -0.49
C LEU A 150 -1.08 -11.90 -0.73
N ALA A 151 -1.79 -11.02 -0.01
CA ALA A 151 -1.60 -9.57 -0.11
C ALA A 151 -0.19 -9.17 0.35
N MET A 152 0.29 -9.73 1.46
CA MET A 152 1.63 -9.47 2.00
C MET A 152 2.72 -9.91 1.01
N ARG A 153 2.63 -11.12 0.44
CA ARG A 153 3.54 -11.60 -0.61
C ARG A 153 3.54 -10.66 -1.81
N THR A 154 2.37 -10.25 -2.27
CA THR A 154 2.23 -9.34 -3.42
C THR A 154 2.87 -7.97 -3.15
N ILE A 155 2.61 -7.36 -2.00
CA ILE A 155 3.20 -6.07 -1.62
C ILE A 155 4.73 -6.18 -1.58
N TRP A 156 5.26 -7.15 -0.84
CA TRP A 156 6.71 -7.31 -0.69
C TRP A 156 7.40 -7.68 -1.99
N ARG A 157 6.79 -8.53 -2.83
CA ARG A 157 7.35 -8.86 -4.15
C ARG A 157 7.49 -7.59 -4.98
N ARG A 158 6.46 -6.75 -5.02
CA ARG A 158 6.50 -5.49 -5.77
C ARG A 158 7.44 -4.45 -5.14
N ILE A 159 7.64 -4.44 -3.83
CA ILE A 159 8.70 -3.65 -3.16
C ILE A 159 10.09 -4.09 -3.67
N PHE A 160 10.37 -5.38 -3.67
CA PHE A 160 11.66 -5.91 -4.14
C PHE A 160 11.89 -5.67 -5.64
N LEU A 161 10.81 -5.61 -6.43
CA LEU A 161 10.88 -5.39 -7.86
C LEU A 161 10.83 -3.91 -8.26
N ALA A 162 10.58 -3.00 -7.32
CA ALA A 162 10.43 -1.57 -7.60
C ALA A 162 11.73 -0.94 -8.13
N ASP A 163 12.87 -1.47 -7.69
CA ASP A 163 14.20 -0.96 -8.01
C ASP A 163 15.00 -1.94 -8.89
N ASP A 164 15.91 -1.40 -9.71
CA ASP A 164 16.85 -2.22 -10.50
C ASP A 164 18.06 -2.59 -9.64
N TRP A 165 17.90 -3.67 -8.87
CA TRP A 165 18.94 -4.15 -7.96
C TRP A 165 20.23 -4.51 -8.67
N ILE A 166 20.18 -5.00 -9.91
CA ILE A 166 21.40 -5.31 -10.67
C ILE A 166 22.19 -4.03 -10.93
N LYS A 167 21.50 -2.94 -11.29
CA LYS A 167 22.14 -1.63 -11.49
C LYS A 167 22.62 -0.99 -10.19
N ILE A 168 21.88 -1.16 -9.09
CA ILE A 168 22.25 -0.58 -7.78
C ILE A 168 23.54 -1.21 -7.27
N VAL A 169 23.61 -2.54 -7.26
CA VAL A 169 24.75 -3.29 -6.71
C VAL A 169 25.95 -3.35 -7.66
N ASP A 170 25.81 -2.90 -8.92
CA ASP A 170 26.96 -2.76 -9.80
C ASP A 170 27.90 -1.68 -9.26
N THR A 171 28.99 -2.14 -8.65
CA THR A 171 30.04 -1.31 -8.03
C THR A 171 31.04 -0.78 -9.05
N LYS A 172 30.94 -1.16 -10.34
CA LYS A 172 31.83 -0.62 -11.37
C LYS A 172 31.71 0.90 -11.40
N ASN A 173 32.81 1.57 -11.07
CA ASN A 173 32.93 3.03 -10.98
C ASN A 173 32.05 3.70 -9.90
N LYS A 174 31.66 2.97 -8.85
CA LYS A 174 30.97 3.56 -7.69
C LYS A 174 31.81 3.42 -6.42
N SER A 175 31.79 4.46 -5.58
CA SER A 175 32.29 4.34 -4.20
C SER A 175 31.24 3.66 -3.31
N ASP A 176 31.68 3.13 -2.17
CA ASP A 176 30.79 2.54 -1.17
C ASP A 176 29.73 3.55 -0.69
N ASP A 177 30.09 4.82 -0.55
CA ASP A 177 29.15 5.90 -0.21
C ASP A 177 28.06 6.10 -1.26
N GLN A 178 28.40 5.97 -2.55
CA GLN A 178 27.43 6.11 -3.64
C GLN A 178 26.46 4.93 -3.66
N VAL A 179 26.96 3.72 -3.39
CA VAL A 179 26.12 2.53 -3.27
C VAL A 179 25.19 2.68 -2.07
N SER A 180 25.71 3.08 -0.91
CA SER A 180 24.92 3.32 0.30
C SER A 180 23.79 4.34 0.07
N LYS A 181 24.12 5.50 -0.53
CA LYS A 181 23.12 6.52 -0.89
C LYS A 181 22.05 6.00 -1.84
N GLN A 182 22.44 5.24 -2.86
CA GLN A 182 21.49 4.64 -3.81
C GLN A 182 20.57 3.63 -3.11
N THR A 183 21.12 2.78 -2.24
CA THR A 183 20.34 1.78 -1.53
C THR A 183 19.35 2.43 -0.55
N ARG A 184 19.71 3.55 0.10
CA ARG A 184 18.79 4.32 0.96
C ARG A 184 17.67 5.05 0.19
N GLN A 185 17.80 5.20 -1.12
CA GLN A 185 16.76 5.77 -1.99
C GLN A 185 15.78 4.71 -2.54
N THR A 186 16.00 3.43 -2.24
CA THR A 186 15.15 2.34 -2.72
C THR A 186 13.79 2.33 -2.02
N ALA A 187 12.81 1.74 -2.68
CA ALA A 187 11.51 1.49 -2.07
C ALA A 187 11.61 0.56 -0.86
N LEU A 188 12.55 -0.38 -0.88
CA LEU A 188 12.80 -1.30 0.23
C LEU A 188 13.21 -0.53 1.49
N TYR A 189 14.21 0.34 1.39
CA TYR A 189 14.66 1.14 2.54
C TYR A 189 13.58 2.10 3.04
N GLU A 190 12.87 2.78 2.13
CA GLU A 190 11.77 3.69 2.50
C GLU A 190 10.68 2.98 3.31
N VAL A 191 10.28 1.77 2.88
CA VAL A 191 9.23 1.00 3.58
C VAL A 191 9.71 0.49 4.93
N ILE A 192 10.94 -0.01 5.00
CA ILE A 192 11.53 -0.52 6.24
C ILE A 192 11.69 0.62 7.25
N SER A 193 12.38 1.70 6.88
CA SER A 193 12.65 2.84 7.77
C SER A 193 11.37 3.42 8.37
N ARG A 194 10.36 3.70 7.53
CA ARG A 194 9.05 4.15 8.02
C ARG A 194 8.34 3.12 8.88
N GLY A 195 8.37 1.85 8.49
CA GLY A 195 7.69 0.81 9.25
C GLY A 195 8.32 0.52 10.61
N VAL A 196 9.63 0.73 10.76
CA VAL A 196 10.28 0.68 12.08
C VAL A 196 9.94 1.94 12.89
N ALA A 197 10.00 3.13 12.27
CA ALA A 197 9.68 4.40 12.94
C ALA A 197 8.23 4.46 13.46
N ASP A 198 7.27 3.96 12.67
CA ASP A 198 5.84 3.94 13.00
C ASP A 198 5.43 2.66 13.76
N GLU A 199 6.40 1.86 14.22
CA GLU A 199 6.17 0.62 14.97
C GLU A 199 5.30 -0.43 14.24
N LEU A 200 5.20 -0.33 12.91
CA LEU A 200 4.34 -1.18 12.07
C LEU A 200 4.75 -2.66 12.11
N PHE A 201 5.99 -2.96 12.50
CA PHE A 201 6.55 -4.32 12.55
C PHE A 201 6.69 -4.90 13.96
N GLN A 202 6.14 -4.23 14.99
CA GLN A 202 6.18 -4.74 16.37
C GLN A 202 5.15 -5.85 16.60
N SER A 203 5.31 -6.64 17.68
CA SER A 203 4.48 -7.82 17.99
C SER A 203 2.97 -7.57 18.10
N ARG A 204 2.54 -6.31 18.28
CA ARG A 204 1.13 -5.93 18.31
C ARG A 204 0.48 -5.91 16.92
N THR A 205 1.27 -5.77 15.86
CA THR A 205 0.79 -5.84 14.49
C THR A 205 0.90 -7.27 13.96
N LYS A 206 0.13 -7.58 12.92
CA LYS A 206 0.22 -8.87 12.21
C LYS A 206 1.27 -8.83 11.10
N LEU A 207 2.11 -7.80 11.07
CA LEU A 207 3.03 -7.51 9.97
C LEU A 207 4.48 -7.63 10.42
N ARG A 208 5.31 -8.11 9.51
CA ARG A 208 6.77 -8.14 9.66
C ARG A 208 7.43 -7.90 8.30
N PRO A 209 8.69 -7.44 8.25
CA PRO A 209 9.45 -7.44 7.02
C PRO A 209 9.56 -8.85 6.45
N PHE A 210 9.33 -8.98 5.14
CA PHE A 210 9.57 -10.25 4.43
C PHE A 210 10.98 -10.26 3.87
N PHE A 211 11.55 -11.45 3.75
CA PHE A 211 12.71 -11.67 2.90
C PHE A 211 12.28 -11.98 1.46
N PRO A 212 13.17 -11.79 0.45
CA PRO A 212 12.85 -12.04 -0.95
C PRO A 212 12.21 -13.41 -1.23
N GLY A 213 12.73 -14.48 -0.61
CA GLY A 213 12.15 -15.82 -0.76
C GLY A 213 10.73 -15.97 -0.20
N GLU A 214 10.38 -15.20 0.83
CA GLU A 214 9.04 -15.21 1.44
C GLU A 214 8.02 -14.42 0.61
N ALA A 215 8.47 -13.52 -0.27
CA ALA A 215 7.60 -12.70 -1.11
C ALA A 215 7.13 -13.42 -2.40
N LEU A 216 7.67 -14.60 -2.70
CA LEU A 216 7.27 -15.36 -3.87
C LEU A 216 5.77 -15.71 -3.81
N PHE A 217 5.09 -15.57 -4.96
CA PHE A 217 3.76 -16.14 -5.19
C PHE A 217 3.87 -17.67 -5.16
N LEU A 218 3.04 -18.33 -4.37
CA LEU A 218 3.08 -19.78 -4.20
C LEU A 218 1.89 -20.46 -4.88
N PRO A 219 2.02 -21.75 -5.29
CA PRO A 219 0.88 -22.52 -5.80
C PRO A 219 -0.30 -22.58 -4.82
N THR A 220 -0.03 -22.55 -3.51
CA THR A 220 -1.06 -22.50 -2.46
C THR A 220 -1.87 -21.21 -2.47
N ASP A 221 -1.37 -20.15 -3.10
CA ASP A 221 -2.04 -18.86 -3.19
C ASP A 221 -3.05 -18.81 -4.35
N GLU A 222 -2.99 -19.76 -5.30
CA GLU A 222 -3.83 -19.78 -6.51
C GLU A 222 -5.31 -19.81 -6.19
N ASP A 223 -5.76 -20.67 -5.27
CA ASP A 223 -7.17 -20.75 -4.87
C ASP A 223 -7.65 -19.44 -4.22
N THR A 224 -6.77 -18.82 -3.43
CA THR A 224 -7.06 -17.53 -2.79
C THR A 224 -7.17 -16.43 -3.84
N LEU A 225 -6.25 -16.40 -4.81
CA LEU A 225 -6.30 -15.46 -5.93
C LEU A 225 -7.56 -15.69 -6.78
N ARG A 226 -7.88 -16.95 -7.09
CA ARG A 226 -9.09 -17.35 -7.83
C ARG A 226 -10.35 -16.86 -7.12
N SER A 227 -10.38 -16.94 -5.79
CA SER A 227 -11.50 -16.46 -4.99
C SER A 227 -11.72 -14.94 -5.11
N ARG A 228 -10.65 -14.16 -5.28
CA ARG A 228 -10.72 -12.71 -5.50
C ARG A 228 -11.24 -12.37 -6.90
N PHE A 229 -10.82 -13.15 -7.90
CA PHE A 229 -11.16 -12.93 -9.31
C PHE A 229 -12.30 -13.83 -9.83
N ARG A 230 -13.21 -14.29 -8.96
CA ARG A 230 -14.32 -15.21 -9.31
C ARG A 230 -15.18 -14.75 -10.48
N ASN A 231 -15.36 -13.44 -10.64
CA ASN A 231 -16.18 -12.85 -11.69
C ASN A 231 -15.38 -12.48 -12.95
N SER A 232 -14.08 -12.77 -12.98
CA SER A 232 -13.19 -12.47 -14.10
C SER A 232 -13.25 -13.57 -15.15
N LYS A 233 -12.87 -13.25 -16.38
CA LYS A 233 -12.78 -14.25 -17.45
C LYS A 233 -11.63 -15.22 -17.15
N GLU A 234 -11.76 -16.49 -17.54
CA GLU A 234 -10.72 -17.50 -17.33
C GLU A 234 -9.36 -17.06 -17.89
N GLN A 235 -9.37 -16.50 -19.11
CA GLN A 235 -8.16 -15.99 -19.76
C GLN A 235 -7.48 -14.88 -18.96
N GLU A 236 -8.26 -14.01 -18.33
CA GLU A 236 -7.73 -12.94 -17.48
C GLU A 236 -7.08 -13.50 -16.22
N PHE A 237 -7.70 -14.49 -15.59
CA PHE A 237 -7.14 -15.15 -14.42
C PHE A 237 -5.82 -15.88 -14.75
N ILE A 238 -5.79 -16.66 -15.84
CA ILE A 238 -4.56 -17.34 -16.30
C ILE A 238 -3.47 -16.31 -16.62
N GLY A 239 -3.85 -15.19 -17.23
CA GLY A 239 -2.94 -14.08 -17.50
C GLY A 239 -2.30 -13.49 -16.24
N LEU A 240 -3.11 -13.22 -15.21
CA LEU A 240 -2.63 -12.72 -13.92
C LEU A 240 -1.68 -13.72 -13.24
N LEU A 241 -1.97 -15.03 -13.30
CA LEU A 241 -1.06 -16.06 -12.79
C LEU A 241 0.29 -16.03 -13.52
N GLY A 242 0.28 -15.98 -14.85
CA GLY A 242 1.51 -15.90 -15.64
C GLY A 242 2.35 -14.67 -15.32
N GLU A 243 1.72 -13.54 -15.00
CA GLU A 243 2.43 -12.33 -14.60
C GLU A 243 2.95 -12.37 -13.16
N CYS A 244 2.25 -13.02 -12.23
CA CYS A 244 2.79 -13.35 -10.90
C CYS A 244 4.04 -14.24 -11.01
N ASP A 245 4.03 -15.21 -11.92
CA ASP A 245 5.20 -16.06 -12.19
C ASP A 245 6.35 -15.28 -12.82
N ALA A 246 6.07 -14.33 -13.72
CA ALA A 246 7.08 -13.44 -14.27
C ALA A 246 7.72 -12.55 -13.19
N GLU A 247 6.93 -12.02 -12.25
CA GLU A 247 7.43 -11.32 -11.07
C GLU A 247 8.33 -12.23 -10.21
N ASN A 248 7.91 -13.47 -9.96
CA ASN A 248 8.70 -14.47 -9.23
C ASN A 248 10.05 -14.75 -9.91
N GLN A 249 10.06 -14.93 -11.23
CA GLN A 249 11.29 -15.18 -12.00
C GLN A 249 12.25 -13.99 -11.92
N LEU A 250 11.74 -12.76 -12.01
CA LEU A 250 12.56 -11.56 -11.87
C LEU A 250 13.15 -11.44 -10.45
N LEU A 251 12.35 -11.73 -9.43
CA LEU A 251 12.82 -11.70 -8.04
C LEU A 251 13.92 -12.74 -7.79
N ARG A 252 13.76 -13.97 -8.29
CA ARG A 252 14.81 -15.01 -8.24
C ARG A 252 16.08 -14.57 -8.94
N ARG A 253 15.97 -13.90 -10.09
CA ARG A 253 17.13 -13.34 -10.81
C ARG A 253 17.85 -12.27 -9.99
N TYR A 254 17.14 -11.42 -9.26
CA TYR A 254 17.77 -10.46 -8.34
C TYR A 254 18.45 -11.15 -7.16
N GLU A 255 17.85 -12.23 -6.65
CA GLU A 255 18.50 -13.04 -5.61
C GLU A 255 19.82 -13.64 -6.12
N GLU A 256 19.82 -14.25 -7.30
CA GLU A 256 21.01 -14.88 -7.89
C GLU A 256 22.11 -13.87 -8.25
N LYS A 257 21.75 -12.76 -8.89
CA LYS A 257 22.73 -11.82 -9.48
C LYS A 257 23.13 -10.69 -8.55
N ALA A 258 22.22 -10.24 -7.68
CA ALA A 258 22.43 -9.10 -6.80
C ALA A 258 22.53 -9.50 -5.31
N ARG A 259 22.32 -10.78 -4.98
CA ARG A 259 22.27 -11.27 -3.58
C ARG A 259 21.30 -10.44 -2.73
N LEU A 260 20.10 -10.25 -3.26
CA LEU A 260 19.12 -9.32 -2.70
C LEU A 260 18.81 -9.58 -1.22
N SER A 261 18.78 -10.85 -0.78
CA SER A 261 18.58 -11.16 0.65
C SER A 261 19.65 -10.59 1.57
N VAL A 262 20.91 -10.50 1.10
CA VAL A 262 22.00 -9.89 1.87
C VAL A 262 21.75 -8.38 2.05
N TRP A 263 21.36 -7.71 0.96
CA TRP A 263 21.02 -6.29 0.99
C TRP A 263 19.78 -6.00 1.84
N ALA A 264 18.73 -6.81 1.70
CA ALA A 264 17.52 -6.67 2.51
C ALA A 264 17.84 -6.76 4.02
N ASN A 265 18.63 -7.76 4.43
CA ASN A 265 19.05 -7.90 5.83
C ASN A 265 19.92 -6.70 6.30
N GLY A 266 20.85 -6.25 5.46
CA GLY A 266 21.67 -5.07 5.77
C GLY A 266 20.84 -3.80 5.97
N LEU A 267 19.82 -3.59 5.14
CA LEU A 267 18.95 -2.41 5.20
C LEU A 267 18.01 -2.42 6.40
N VAL A 268 17.51 -3.59 6.80
CA VAL A 268 16.74 -3.72 8.05
C VAL A 268 17.58 -3.26 9.23
N LYS A 269 18.81 -3.78 9.35
CA LYS A 269 19.73 -3.40 10.44
C LYS A 269 20.13 -1.93 10.39
N ASP A 270 20.38 -1.38 9.19
CA ASP A 270 20.71 0.04 9.00
C ASP A 270 19.55 0.93 9.45
N ALA A 271 18.31 0.59 9.08
CA ALA A 271 17.12 1.34 9.48
C ALA A 271 16.87 1.27 11.00
N GLU A 272 17.02 0.10 11.62
CA GLU A 272 16.92 -0.05 13.08
C GLU A 272 18.00 0.74 13.82
N SER A 273 19.24 0.73 13.31
CA SER A 273 20.37 1.45 13.92
C SER A 273 20.22 2.97 13.79
N HIS A 274 19.71 3.45 12.65
CA HIS A 274 19.50 4.89 12.42
C HIS A 274 18.48 5.48 13.39
N LEU A 275 17.39 4.74 13.68
CA LEU A 275 16.38 5.17 14.66
C LEU A 275 16.92 5.20 16.09
N LEU A 276 17.80 4.26 16.47
CA LEU A 276 18.48 4.33 17.76
C LEU A 276 19.35 5.58 17.85
N HIS A 277 20.13 5.89 16.82
CA HIS A 277 21.01 7.05 16.84
C HIS A 277 20.25 8.39 16.87
N ASP A 278 19.17 8.50 16.09
CA ASP A 278 18.31 9.70 16.09
C ASP A 278 17.54 9.84 17.41
N GLY A 279 17.15 8.72 18.04
CA GLY A 279 16.56 8.70 19.38
C GLY A 279 17.54 9.18 20.46
N PHE A 280 18.82 8.79 20.39
CA PHE A 280 19.86 9.30 21.29
C PHE A 280 20.18 10.77 21.04
N ALA A 281 20.18 11.23 19.78
CA ALA A 281 20.42 12.64 19.45
C ALA A 281 19.31 13.58 19.96
N LEU A 282 18.09 13.08 20.14
CA LEU A 282 16.98 13.83 20.76
C LEU A 282 17.08 13.87 22.28
N ILE A 283 17.57 12.79 22.92
CA ILE A 283 17.82 12.75 24.37
C ILE A 283 18.96 13.71 24.74
N ASP A 284 20.05 13.70 23.97
CA ASP A 284 21.18 14.63 24.16
C ASP A 284 20.78 16.10 23.92
N ALA A 285 19.71 16.37 23.15
CA ALA A 285 19.20 17.72 22.92
C ALA A 285 18.22 18.19 24.00
N GLU A 286 17.47 17.28 24.63
CA GLU A 286 16.60 17.59 25.78
C GLU A 286 17.41 17.81 27.06
N ASP A 287 18.50 17.06 27.28
CA ASP A 287 19.38 17.22 28.44
C ASP A 287 20.26 18.50 28.39
N ILE A 288 20.34 19.20 27.25
CA ILE A 288 21.08 20.46 27.11
C ILE A 288 20.18 21.70 27.35
N MET A 289 18.86 21.54 27.50
CA MET A 289 17.94 22.65 27.78
C MET A 289 17.56 22.82 29.26
N ASP A 290 18.04 21.94 30.15
CA ASP A 290 17.73 21.97 31.59
C ASP A 290 18.95 22.29 32.50
N GLU A 291 20.03 22.89 31.97
CA GLU A 291 21.12 23.53 32.75
C GLU A 291 21.23 25.05 32.48
#